data_AF-A0A559KDN7-F1
#
_entry.id   AF-A0A559KDN7-F1
#
_cell.length_a   1.000
_cell.length_b   1.000
_cell.length_c   1.000
_cell.angle_alpha   90.00
_cell.angle_beta   90.00
_cell.angle_gamma   90.00
#
_symmetry.space_group_name_H-M   'P 1'
#
loop_
_entity.id
_entity.type
_entity.pdbx_description
1 polymer ?
#
loop_
_entity_poly.entity_id
_entity_poly.type
_entity_poly.pdbx_seq_one_letter_code
_entity_poly.pdbx_strand_id
1 'polypeptide(L)'
;MILGPYGKLEIDTSRLTTKERDIYQQKQASQTTYHYDSPEALYFELRLRLAITEAAVALDKSAAEFASFKRSRCNPAFWDRTDKGGFQLRSGVLPSNAIQDIFSNSSLYAFECATAIIIILYKALLDTIGAEAFNRMFKDLYLLSWNHDNDLHLTTMYEHDEAYPGDVQYFKNPEVNPRTMEWQGENVVRLSGNRFFGHGIGIGGSDKIIGKLNKHRIPGSTVSAYLMNEVTYPNFIYLYQASSGGELPLERIPAGPVMATQQTVVGRIGTRTSIHRLPQSV
;
A
#
# COMPACT_ATOMS: atom_id res chain seq x y z
N MET A 1 -7.30 14.38 -15.76
CA MET A 1 -6.26 15.18 -16.46
C MET A 1 -4.93 15.08 -15.73
N ILE A 2 -3.79 15.02 -16.42
CA ILE A 2 -2.47 15.03 -15.80
C ILE A 2 -1.80 16.39 -16.08
N LEU A 3 -1.46 17.10 -15.01
CA LEU A 3 -0.96 18.48 -15.05
C LEU A 3 0.43 18.59 -14.43
N GLY A 4 1.24 19.49 -14.99
CA GLY A 4 2.50 19.97 -14.47
C GLY A 4 2.44 21.48 -14.18
N PRO A 5 3.59 22.10 -13.83
CA PRO A 5 3.66 23.51 -13.44
C PRO A 5 3.15 24.49 -14.51
N TYR A 6 3.19 24.10 -15.79
CA TYR A 6 2.88 24.96 -16.93
C TYR A 6 1.69 24.46 -17.77
N GLY A 7 0.82 23.61 -17.19
CA GLY A 7 -0.35 23.06 -17.89
C GLY A 7 -0.28 21.54 -18.04
N LYS A 8 -0.73 21.00 -19.17
CA LYS A 8 -0.73 19.55 -19.42
C LYS A 8 0.70 19.00 -19.33
N LEU A 9 0.91 17.97 -18.51
CA LEU A 9 2.21 17.32 -18.40
C LEU A 9 2.38 16.34 -19.56
N GLU A 10 3.39 16.56 -20.39
CA GLU A 10 3.80 15.64 -21.44
C GLU A 10 4.94 14.76 -20.95
N ILE A 11 4.86 13.47 -21.26
CA ILE A 11 5.90 12.49 -20.94
C ILE A 11 6.24 11.66 -22.18
N ASP A 12 7.50 11.27 -22.31
CA ASP A 12 7.95 10.26 -23.27
C ASP A 12 7.43 8.86 -22.88
N THR A 13 6.29 8.50 -23.45
CA THR A 13 5.68 7.20 -23.16
C THR A 13 6.50 6.02 -23.66
N SER A 14 7.51 6.19 -24.53
CA SER A 14 8.36 5.06 -24.98
C SER A 14 9.18 4.45 -23.83
N ARG A 15 9.40 5.23 -22.76
CA ARG A 15 10.07 4.79 -21.52
C ARG A 15 9.20 3.90 -20.63
N LEU A 16 7.89 3.81 -20.91
CA LEU A 16 6.95 3.03 -20.11
C LEU A 16 6.88 1.58 -20.59
N THR A 17 6.97 0.66 -19.64
CA THR A 17 6.53 -0.72 -19.83
C THR A 17 5.04 -0.77 -20.16
N THR A 18 4.55 -1.90 -20.66
CA THR A 18 3.12 -2.09 -20.96
C THR A 18 2.25 -1.84 -19.74
N LYS A 19 2.63 -2.37 -18.56
CA LYS A 19 1.84 -2.21 -17.33
C LYS A 19 1.82 -0.76 -16.83
N GLU A 20 2.94 -0.04 -16.90
CA GLU A 20 2.98 1.38 -16.54
C GLU A 20 2.13 2.22 -17.50
N ARG A 21 2.16 1.88 -18.80
CA ARG A 21 1.34 2.53 -19.82
C ARG A 21 -0.14 2.32 -19.56
N ASP A 22 -0.56 1.14 -19.14
CA ASP A 22 -1.95 0.85 -18.79
C ASP A 22 -2.42 1.73 -17.61
N ILE A 23 -1.59 1.90 -16.57
CA ILE A 23 -1.90 2.78 -15.44
C ILE A 23 -1.97 4.24 -15.91
N TYR A 24 -0.99 4.68 -16.70
CA TYR A 24 -0.96 6.03 -17.26
C TYR A 24 -2.21 6.34 -18.09
N GLN A 25 -2.63 5.43 -18.96
CA GLN A 25 -3.85 5.57 -19.77
C GLN A 25 -5.12 5.64 -18.89
N GLN A 26 -5.22 4.82 -17.84
CA GLN A 26 -6.32 4.92 -16.88
C GLN A 26 -6.35 6.28 -16.18
N LYS A 27 -5.20 6.85 -15.79
CA LYS A 27 -5.11 8.20 -15.20
C LYS A 27 -5.42 9.32 -16.20
N GLN A 28 -5.12 9.13 -17.48
CA GLN A 28 -5.49 10.08 -18.53
C GLN A 28 -7.00 10.09 -18.80
N ALA A 29 -7.64 8.92 -18.80
CA ALA A 29 -9.08 8.76 -19.02
C ALA A 29 -9.92 9.12 -17.77
N SER A 30 -9.28 9.21 -16.61
CA SER A 30 -9.92 9.56 -15.34
C SER A 30 -10.44 11.00 -15.31
N GLN A 31 -11.57 11.19 -14.63
CA GLN A 31 -12.14 12.51 -14.32
C GLN A 31 -11.34 13.26 -13.24
N THR A 32 -10.47 12.55 -12.53
CA THR A 32 -9.57 13.14 -11.55
C THR A 32 -8.47 13.96 -12.24
N THR A 33 -8.14 15.11 -11.66
CA THR A 33 -6.91 15.84 -12.01
C THR A 33 -5.75 15.42 -11.10
N TYR A 34 -4.65 15.03 -11.72
CA TYR A 34 -3.40 14.64 -11.06
C TYR A 34 -2.33 15.69 -11.33
N HIS A 35 -1.61 16.13 -10.29
CA HIS A 35 -0.56 17.13 -10.40
C HIS A 35 0.81 16.53 -10.09
N TYR A 36 1.79 16.85 -10.92
CA TYR A 36 3.18 16.45 -10.73
C TYR A 36 4.10 17.64 -10.96
N ASP A 37 5.12 17.80 -10.12
CA ASP A 37 6.11 18.87 -10.30
C ASP A 37 7.04 18.62 -11.51
N SER A 38 7.15 17.37 -11.98
CA SER A 38 7.99 16.97 -13.12
C SER A 38 7.52 15.66 -13.76
N PRO A 39 7.90 15.37 -15.03
CA PRO A 39 7.74 14.05 -15.64
C PRO A 39 8.34 12.92 -14.80
N GLU A 40 9.49 13.16 -14.17
CA GLU A 40 10.22 12.22 -13.32
C GLU A 40 9.39 11.78 -12.12
N ALA A 41 8.64 12.69 -11.51
CA ALA A 41 7.72 12.35 -10.41
C ALA A 41 6.60 11.42 -10.87
N LEU A 42 6.06 11.60 -12.09
CA LEU A 42 5.07 10.69 -12.65
C LEU A 42 5.69 9.32 -12.99
N TYR A 43 6.87 9.28 -13.60
CA TYR A 43 7.58 8.01 -13.83
C TYR A 43 7.85 7.26 -12.52
N PHE A 44 8.21 7.99 -11.46
CA PHE A 44 8.41 7.42 -10.14
C PHE A 44 7.15 6.76 -9.59
N GLU A 45 5.99 7.43 -9.64
CA GLU A 45 4.71 6.84 -9.22
C GLU A 45 4.42 5.56 -10.00
N LEU A 46 4.53 5.59 -11.33
CA LEU A 46 4.22 4.44 -12.18
C LEU A 46 5.12 3.23 -11.86
N ARG A 47 6.43 3.47 -11.67
CA ARG A 47 7.39 2.42 -11.27
C ARG A 47 7.08 1.87 -9.90
N LEU A 48 6.84 2.73 -8.91
CA LEU A 48 6.58 2.29 -7.55
C LEU A 48 5.28 1.49 -7.47
N ARG A 49 4.22 1.92 -8.16
CA ARG A 49 2.97 1.15 -8.28
C ARG A 49 3.20 -0.25 -8.84
N LEU A 50 3.98 -0.36 -9.90
CA LEU A 50 4.33 -1.65 -10.48
C LEU A 50 5.14 -2.50 -9.49
N ALA A 51 6.15 -1.92 -8.84
CA ALA A 51 6.95 -2.61 -7.83
C ALA A 51 6.11 -3.11 -6.64
N ILE A 52 5.06 -2.39 -6.23
CA ILE A 52 4.11 -2.83 -5.19
C ILE A 52 3.38 -4.10 -5.64
N THR A 53 2.89 -4.13 -6.89
CA THR A 53 2.23 -5.33 -7.41
C THR A 53 3.19 -6.52 -7.51
N GLU A 54 4.45 -6.27 -7.89
CA GLU A 54 5.47 -7.30 -8.02
C GLU A 54 5.88 -7.85 -6.65
N ALA A 55 6.05 -6.99 -5.64
CA ALA A 55 6.31 -7.39 -4.27
C ALA A 55 5.13 -8.20 -3.68
N ALA A 56 3.88 -7.84 -3.97
CA ALA A 56 2.72 -8.63 -3.58
C ALA A 56 2.72 -10.03 -4.22
N VAL A 57 3.03 -10.12 -5.52
CA VAL A 57 3.16 -11.42 -6.21
C VAL A 57 4.36 -12.23 -5.68
N ALA A 58 5.47 -11.58 -5.34
CA ALA A 58 6.62 -12.24 -4.76
C ALA A 58 6.29 -12.81 -3.38
N LEU A 59 5.52 -12.09 -2.56
CA LEU A 59 5.10 -12.55 -1.25
C LEU A 59 4.13 -13.74 -1.35
N ASP A 60 3.16 -13.69 -2.28
CA ASP A 60 2.23 -14.81 -2.58
C ASP A 60 2.96 -16.11 -2.95
N LYS A 61 4.07 -16.01 -3.68
CA LYS A 61 4.91 -17.15 -4.09
C LYS A 61 5.92 -17.59 -3.04
N SER A 62 6.05 -16.83 -1.96
CA SER A 62 7.01 -17.10 -0.90
C SER A 62 6.47 -18.18 0.07
N ALA A 63 7.32 -18.63 1.00
CA ALA A 63 6.92 -19.51 2.09
C ALA A 63 6.50 -18.75 3.37
N ALA A 64 6.32 -17.41 3.29
CA ALA A 64 5.88 -16.61 4.42
C ALA A 64 4.40 -16.90 4.71
N GLU A 65 4.08 -17.22 5.96
CA GLU A 65 2.73 -17.62 6.32
C GLU A 65 1.94 -16.49 6.99
N PHE A 66 0.62 -16.63 6.98
CA PHE A 66 -0.23 -15.83 7.85
C PHE A 66 -0.10 -16.32 9.31
N ALA A 67 0.04 -15.38 10.24
CA ALA A 67 -0.08 -15.65 11.67
C ALA A 67 -0.64 -14.45 12.42
N SER A 68 -1.41 -14.70 13.48
CA SER A 68 -1.78 -13.65 14.44
C SER A 68 -0.56 -13.11 15.19
N PHE A 69 -0.66 -11.92 15.81
CA PHE A 69 0.43 -11.33 16.58
C PHE A 69 1.06 -12.29 17.61
N LYS A 70 0.24 -13.06 18.32
CA LYS A 70 0.71 -14.04 19.32
C LYS A 70 1.56 -15.16 18.69
N ARG A 71 1.30 -15.51 17.43
CA ARG A 71 1.97 -16.60 16.71
C ARG A 71 2.94 -16.11 15.64
N SER A 72 3.18 -14.79 15.56
CA SER A 72 4.10 -14.24 14.59
C SER A 72 5.51 -14.80 14.79
N ARG A 73 6.30 -14.84 13.72
CA ARG A 73 7.70 -15.24 13.76
C ARG A 73 8.49 -14.46 12.72
N CYS A 74 9.78 -14.28 12.98
CA CYS A 74 10.70 -13.59 12.09
C CYS A 74 12.09 -14.22 12.23
N ASN A 75 12.96 -13.98 11.25
CA ASN A 75 14.35 -14.43 11.31
C ASN A 75 15.11 -13.66 12.41
N PRO A 76 15.59 -14.32 13.48
CA PRO A 76 16.29 -13.65 14.57
C PRO A 76 17.65 -13.07 14.16
N ALA A 77 18.17 -13.41 12.97
CA ALA A 77 19.37 -12.76 12.45
C ALA A 77 19.15 -11.26 12.14
N PHE A 78 17.90 -10.87 11.80
CA PHE A 78 17.56 -9.51 11.35
C PHE A 78 16.61 -8.79 12.30
N TRP A 79 15.74 -9.53 13.00
CA TRP A 79 14.63 -8.96 13.75
C TRP A 79 14.55 -9.52 15.17
N ASP A 80 14.30 -8.65 16.15
CA ASP A 80 13.88 -9.04 17.49
C ASP A 80 12.35 -9.07 17.53
N ARG A 81 11.77 -10.23 17.81
CA ARG A 81 10.32 -10.36 17.97
C ARG A 81 9.91 -9.84 19.35
N THR A 82 9.11 -8.78 19.37
CA THR A 82 8.56 -8.17 20.58
C THR A 82 7.41 -8.99 21.19
N ASP A 83 7.09 -8.76 22.47
CA ASP A 83 5.96 -9.42 23.15
C ASP A 83 4.61 -9.14 22.50
N LYS A 84 4.48 -7.99 21.81
CA LYS A 84 3.30 -7.61 21.03
C LYS A 84 3.22 -8.33 19.68
N GLY A 85 4.21 -9.16 19.34
CA GLY A 85 4.29 -9.88 18.07
C GLY A 85 4.83 -9.07 16.90
N GLY A 86 5.31 -7.84 17.13
CA GLY A 86 5.97 -7.02 16.12
C GLY A 86 7.44 -7.33 15.98
N PHE A 87 8.05 -6.94 14.85
CA PHE A 87 9.45 -7.19 14.52
C PHE A 87 10.25 -5.90 14.60
N GLN A 88 11.12 -5.81 15.61
CA GLN A 88 12.06 -4.71 15.77
C GLN A 88 13.33 -5.02 15.00
N LEU A 89 13.77 -4.11 14.13
CA LEU A 89 15.04 -4.27 13.42
C LEU A 89 16.18 -4.33 14.44
N ARG A 90 17.08 -5.31 14.28
CA ARG A 90 18.23 -5.44 15.18
C ARG A 90 19.24 -4.33 14.92
N SER A 91 19.87 -3.87 16.00
CA SER A 91 20.92 -2.83 15.92
C SER A 91 22.05 -3.28 14.99
N GLY A 92 22.47 -2.37 14.11
CA GLY A 92 23.54 -2.61 13.13
C GLY A 92 23.14 -3.40 11.88
N VAL A 93 21.89 -3.89 11.79
CA VAL A 93 21.37 -4.53 10.59
C VAL A 93 20.89 -3.47 9.60
N LEU A 94 21.28 -3.61 8.33
CA LEU A 94 20.78 -2.73 7.28
C LEU A 94 19.29 -3.02 6.98
N PRO A 95 18.40 -2.01 7.03
CA PRO A 95 16.98 -2.17 6.73
C PRO A 95 16.72 -2.85 5.38
N SER A 96 17.49 -2.51 4.34
CA SER A 96 17.38 -3.14 3.03
C SER A 96 17.58 -4.65 3.08
N ASN A 97 18.55 -5.11 3.86
CA ASN A 97 18.87 -6.54 3.98
C ASN A 97 17.77 -7.26 4.77
N ALA A 98 17.29 -6.64 5.85
CA ALA A 98 16.23 -7.20 6.66
C ALA A 98 14.91 -7.35 5.89
N ILE A 99 14.55 -6.37 5.04
CA ILE A 99 13.37 -6.45 4.17
C ILE A 99 13.55 -7.50 3.08
N GLN A 100 14.72 -7.56 2.42
CA GLN A 100 15.00 -8.60 1.41
C GLN A 100 14.94 -10.01 2.01
N ASP A 101 15.44 -10.19 3.25
CA ASP A 101 15.44 -11.48 3.94
C ASP A 101 14.04 -12.07 4.12
N ILE A 102 13.02 -11.22 4.31
CA ILE A 102 11.61 -11.67 4.40
C ILE A 102 11.17 -12.42 3.15
N PHE A 103 11.68 -12.04 1.97
CA PHE A 103 11.32 -12.70 0.71
C PHE A 103 12.24 -13.90 0.43
N SER A 104 13.54 -13.76 0.67
CA SER A 104 14.54 -14.79 0.38
C SER A 104 14.52 -15.97 1.36
N ASN A 105 14.25 -15.71 2.64
CA ASN A 105 14.18 -16.70 3.71
C ASN A 105 12.77 -16.77 4.31
N SER A 106 11.77 -16.60 3.45
CA SER A 106 10.35 -16.44 3.79
C SER A 106 9.76 -17.51 4.70
N SER A 107 10.25 -18.74 4.69
CA SER A 107 9.80 -19.81 5.61
C SER A 107 10.00 -19.46 7.09
N LEU A 108 10.99 -18.62 7.41
CA LEU A 108 11.28 -18.13 8.76
C LEU A 108 10.27 -17.08 9.25
N TYR A 109 9.34 -16.65 8.40
CA TYR A 109 8.45 -15.53 8.67
C TYR A 109 6.97 -15.91 8.69
N ALA A 110 6.25 -15.38 9.67
CA ALA A 110 4.80 -15.27 9.60
C ALA A 110 4.28 -14.08 10.39
N PHE A 111 3.30 -13.42 9.81
CA PHE A 111 2.76 -12.14 10.26
C PHE A 111 1.33 -11.96 9.73
N GLU A 112 0.63 -10.97 10.27
CA GLU A 112 -0.76 -10.70 9.88
C GLU A 112 -0.85 -9.79 8.64
N CYS A 113 -2.06 -9.59 8.12
CA CYS A 113 -2.28 -8.98 6.81
C CYS A 113 -1.86 -7.50 6.71
N ALA A 114 -2.03 -6.68 7.75
CA ALA A 114 -1.57 -5.29 7.75
C ALA A 114 -0.04 -5.18 7.75
N THR A 115 0.66 -5.99 8.55
CA THR A 115 2.14 -6.09 8.50
C THR A 115 2.61 -6.52 7.11
N ALA A 116 1.90 -7.44 6.46
CA ALA A 116 2.23 -7.86 5.09
C ALA A 116 2.16 -6.70 4.09
N ILE A 117 1.15 -5.81 4.20
CA ILE A 117 1.07 -4.60 3.39
C ILE A 117 2.30 -3.71 3.60
N ILE A 118 2.67 -3.44 4.85
CA ILE A 118 3.84 -2.60 5.16
C ILE A 118 5.12 -3.21 4.59
N ILE A 119 5.32 -4.52 4.71
CA ILE A 119 6.46 -5.24 4.12
C ILE A 119 6.48 -5.10 2.59
N ILE A 120 5.34 -5.24 1.93
CA ILE A 120 5.22 -5.08 0.47
C ILE A 120 5.59 -3.66 0.06
N LEU A 121 5.09 -2.64 0.77
CA LEU A 121 5.39 -1.24 0.47
C LEU A 121 6.89 -0.94 0.65
N TYR A 122 7.52 -1.46 1.71
CA TYR A 122 8.97 -1.33 1.90
C TYR A 122 9.76 -2.05 0.83
N LYS A 123 9.39 -3.27 0.46
CA LYS A 123 10.07 -4.02 -0.62
C LYS A 123 9.98 -3.29 -1.95
N ALA A 124 8.79 -2.81 -2.29
CA ALA A 124 8.56 -2.08 -3.53
C ALA A 124 9.35 -0.76 -3.57
N LEU A 125 9.37 -0.03 -2.46
CA LEU A 125 10.15 1.20 -2.37
C LEU A 125 11.64 0.90 -2.50
N LEU A 126 12.16 -0.08 -1.76
CA LEU A 126 13.55 -0.55 -1.85
C LEU A 126 13.94 -0.91 -3.29
N ASP A 127 13.09 -1.61 -4.02
CA ASP A 127 13.35 -2.00 -5.41
C ASP A 127 13.29 -0.79 -6.36
N THR A 128 12.56 0.26 -6.00
CA THR A 128 12.42 1.48 -6.82
C THR A 128 13.58 2.45 -6.61
N ILE A 129 14.05 2.63 -5.37
CA ILE A 129 15.05 3.66 -5.01
C ILE A 129 16.45 3.11 -4.73
N GLY A 130 16.58 1.78 -4.62
CA GLY A 130 17.83 1.11 -4.29
C GLY A 130 18.16 1.14 -2.80
N ALA A 131 19.06 0.23 -2.40
CA ALA A 131 19.42 0.00 -1.00
C ALA A 131 20.05 1.22 -0.32
N GLU A 132 20.85 2.01 -1.04
CA GLU A 132 21.52 3.16 -0.45
C GLU A 132 20.51 4.24 -0.01
N ALA A 133 19.59 4.63 -0.90
CA ALA A 133 18.54 5.59 -0.56
C ALA A 133 17.60 5.04 0.52
N PHE A 134 17.22 3.77 0.40
CA PHE A 134 16.35 3.11 1.39
C PHE A 134 16.96 3.11 2.79
N ASN A 135 18.24 2.74 2.94
CA ASN A 135 18.93 2.72 4.23
C ASN A 135 19.24 4.12 4.80
N ARG A 136 19.26 5.16 3.95
CA ARG A 136 19.33 6.54 4.43
C ARG A 136 18.01 7.00 5.02
N MET A 137 16.89 6.65 4.37
CA MET A 137 15.54 7.03 4.77
C MET A 137 15.10 6.27 6.02
N PHE A 138 15.25 4.95 6.03
CA PHE A 138 14.78 4.11 7.11
C PHE A 138 15.98 3.62 7.92
N LYS A 139 15.97 3.80 9.25
CA LYS A 139 17.09 3.39 10.12
C LYS A 139 16.69 2.49 11.28
N ASP A 140 15.42 2.53 11.69
CA ASP A 140 14.93 1.80 12.85
C ASP A 140 13.52 1.24 12.57
N LEU A 141 13.46 0.24 11.68
CA LEU A 141 12.19 -0.34 11.27
C LEU A 141 11.53 -1.13 12.41
N TYR A 142 10.25 -0.84 12.65
CA TYR A 142 9.40 -1.66 13.52
C TYR A 142 8.14 -2.09 12.78
N LEU A 143 8.05 -3.39 12.47
CA LEU A 143 6.93 -3.98 11.73
C LEU A 143 5.87 -4.50 12.71
N LEU A 144 4.73 -3.82 12.81
CA LEU A 144 3.58 -4.28 13.59
C LEU A 144 2.28 -3.67 13.06
N SER A 145 1.40 -4.50 12.49
CA SER A 145 0.14 -4.01 11.92
C SER A 145 0.40 -2.88 10.92
N TRP A 146 -0.36 -1.80 11.04
CA TRP A 146 -0.19 -0.57 10.28
C TRP A 146 0.90 0.36 10.84
N ASN A 147 1.64 -0.05 11.86
CA ASN A 147 2.82 0.68 12.30
C ASN A 147 3.84 0.68 11.16
N HIS A 148 4.25 1.88 10.78
CA HIS A 148 5.25 2.12 9.76
C HIS A 148 6.15 3.25 10.26
N ASP A 149 7.39 3.25 9.80
CA ASP A 149 8.26 4.41 9.90
C ASP A 149 7.55 5.63 9.29
N ASN A 150 7.65 6.76 9.97
CA ASN A 150 7.01 8.01 9.60
C ASN A 150 7.29 8.37 8.13
N ASP A 151 8.47 8.02 7.61
CA ASP A 151 8.88 8.35 6.25
C ASP A 151 8.14 7.57 5.14
N LEU A 152 7.29 6.58 5.44
CA LEU A 152 6.49 5.91 4.40
C LEU A 152 5.29 6.73 3.94
N HIS A 153 4.79 7.67 4.76
CA HIS A 153 3.66 8.59 4.49
C HIS A 153 2.50 7.95 3.68
N LEU A 154 1.50 7.38 4.37
CA LEU A 154 0.34 6.78 3.71
C LEU A 154 -0.80 7.79 3.55
N THR A 155 -1.43 7.80 2.37
CA THR A 155 -2.66 8.54 2.11
C THR A 155 -3.81 7.55 1.93
N THR A 156 -4.89 7.75 2.69
CA THR A 156 -6.16 7.03 2.51
C THR A 156 -7.20 7.99 1.96
N MET A 157 -7.80 7.62 0.83
CA MET A 157 -8.93 8.32 0.25
C MET A 157 -10.20 7.52 0.46
N TYR A 158 -11.19 8.16 1.06
CA TYR A 158 -12.53 7.61 1.24
C TYR A 158 -13.46 8.09 0.13
N GLU A 159 -14.48 7.30 -0.17
CA GLU A 159 -15.50 7.61 -1.19
C GLU A 159 -14.87 7.84 -2.56
N HIS A 160 -13.90 6.99 -2.89
CA HIS A 160 -13.05 7.11 -4.08
C HIS A 160 -13.19 5.87 -4.96
N ASP A 161 -13.97 6.03 -6.03
CA ASP A 161 -14.31 4.92 -6.94
C ASP A 161 -13.15 4.49 -7.86
N GLU A 162 -12.07 5.27 -7.93
CA GLU A 162 -10.91 4.96 -8.76
C GLU A 162 -9.86 4.22 -7.93
N ALA A 163 -9.37 3.10 -8.46
CA ALA A 163 -8.28 2.36 -7.85
C ALA A 163 -7.40 1.76 -8.93
N TYR A 164 -6.10 1.88 -8.73
CA TYR A 164 -5.05 1.51 -9.65
C TYR A 164 -4.27 0.30 -9.12
N PRO A 165 -3.61 -0.48 -10.00
CA PRO A 165 -2.62 -1.45 -9.56
C PRO A 165 -1.61 -0.81 -8.59
N GLY A 166 -1.33 -1.51 -7.49
CA GLY A 166 -0.48 -1.04 -6.41
C GLY A 166 -1.22 -0.28 -5.28
N ASP A 167 -2.49 0.08 -5.45
CA ASP A 167 -3.28 0.60 -4.34
C ASP A 167 -3.61 -0.51 -3.33
N VAL A 168 -3.70 -0.14 -2.06
CA VAL A 168 -4.20 -0.99 -0.98
C VAL A 168 -5.68 -0.72 -0.78
N GLN A 169 -6.50 -1.76 -0.73
CA GLN A 169 -7.93 -1.67 -0.45
C GLN A 169 -8.31 -2.58 0.71
N TYR A 170 -9.54 -2.46 1.20
CA TYR A 170 -10.04 -3.27 2.31
C TYR A 170 -11.35 -3.97 1.96
N PHE A 171 -11.40 -5.28 2.13
CA PHE A 171 -12.66 -6.03 2.15
C PHE A 171 -13.17 -6.12 3.58
N LYS A 172 -14.38 -5.64 3.84
CA LYS A 172 -15.00 -5.68 5.16
C LYS A 172 -15.90 -6.90 5.30
N ASN A 173 -15.82 -7.59 6.44
CA ASN A 173 -16.75 -8.64 6.86
C ASN A 173 -17.59 -8.15 8.04
N PRO A 174 -18.76 -7.54 7.78
CA PRO A 174 -19.50 -6.79 8.81
C PRO A 174 -20.08 -7.66 9.93
N GLU A 175 -20.42 -8.91 9.63
CA GLU A 175 -21.03 -9.85 10.58
C GLU A 175 -20.09 -11.02 10.89
N VAL A 176 -18.79 -10.72 11.07
CA VAL A 176 -17.77 -11.69 11.48
C VAL A 176 -18.15 -12.39 12.80
N ASN A 177 -17.83 -13.66 12.90
CA ASN A 177 -17.96 -14.40 14.15
C ASN A 177 -16.99 -13.82 15.21
N PRO A 178 -17.48 -13.39 16.40
CA PRO A 178 -16.62 -12.82 17.45
C PRO A 178 -15.51 -13.76 17.95
N ARG A 179 -15.60 -15.06 17.67
CA ARG A 179 -14.54 -16.04 18.00
C ARG A 179 -13.40 -16.09 16.99
N THR A 180 -13.56 -15.43 15.83
CA THR A 180 -12.59 -15.42 14.72
C THR A 180 -12.42 -14.00 14.17
N MET A 181 -12.19 -13.03 15.05
CA MET A 181 -12.10 -11.61 14.72
C MET A 181 -10.99 -11.25 13.73
N GLU A 182 -10.00 -12.13 13.55
CA GLU A 182 -9.00 -11.99 12.50
C GLU A 182 -9.60 -12.02 11.07
N TRP A 183 -10.85 -12.49 10.91
CA TRP A 183 -11.59 -12.47 9.64
C TRP A 183 -12.61 -11.33 9.53
N GLN A 184 -12.47 -10.27 10.33
CA GLN A 184 -13.33 -9.08 10.26
C GLN A 184 -13.16 -8.29 8.95
N GLY A 185 -12.14 -8.61 8.19
CA GLY A 185 -11.89 -8.12 6.86
C GLY A 185 -10.50 -8.52 6.38
N GLU A 186 -10.10 -7.98 5.24
CA GLU A 186 -8.81 -8.27 4.63
C GLU A 186 -8.25 -7.03 3.93
N ASN A 187 -7.02 -6.66 4.28
CA ASN A 187 -6.25 -5.68 3.53
C ASN A 187 -5.69 -6.34 2.28
N VAL A 188 -5.84 -5.71 1.12
CA VAL A 188 -5.41 -6.29 -0.15
C VAL A 188 -4.62 -5.31 -0.99
N VAL A 189 -3.64 -5.82 -1.73
CA VAL A 189 -2.99 -5.07 -2.82
C VAL A 189 -3.77 -5.31 -4.10
N ARG A 190 -4.21 -4.23 -4.74
CA ARG A 190 -4.86 -4.27 -6.06
C ARG A 190 -3.84 -4.59 -7.14
N LEU A 191 -4.17 -5.59 -7.96
CA LEU A 191 -3.44 -5.94 -9.17
C LEU A 191 -4.23 -5.44 -10.39
N SER A 192 -3.92 -5.93 -11.59
CA SER A 192 -4.67 -5.56 -12.80
C SER A 192 -6.08 -6.19 -12.82
N GLY A 193 -7.09 -5.39 -13.17
CA GLY A 193 -8.48 -5.84 -13.28
C GLY A 193 -9.08 -6.26 -11.93
N ASN A 194 -9.99 -7.24 -11.94
CA ASN A 194 -10.57 -7.82 -10.71
C ASN A 194 -9.62 -8.87 -10.09
N ARG A 195 -8.42 -8.44 -9.70
CA ARG A 195 -7.40 -9.29 -9.05
C ARG A 195 -6.76 -8.56 -7.88
N PHE A 196 -6.57 -9.30 -6.80
CA PHE A 196 -6.08 -8.81 -5.53
C PHE A 196 -5.16 -9.83 -4.90
N PHE A 197 -4.16 -9.36 -4.15
CA PHE A 197 -3.41 -10.17 -3.21
C PHE A 197 -3.89 -9.86 -1.78
N GLY A 198 -4.31 -10.90 -1.03
CA GLY A 198 -4.55 -10.82 0.42
C GLY A 198 -3.68 -11.84 1.15
N HIS A 199 -2.98 -11.44 2.21
CA HIS A 199 -2.02 -12.30 2.89
C HIS A 199 -2.72 -13.42 3.66
N GLY A 200 -2.41 -14.68 3.35
CA GLY A 200 -3.11 -15.86 3.87
C GLY A 200 -4.33 -16.31 3.05
N ILE A 201 -4.80 -15.49 2.11
CA ILE A 201 -5.82 -15.87 1.10
C ILE A 201 -5.16 -16.16 -0.27
N GLY A 202 -4.07 -15.44 -0.55
CA GLY A 202 -3.33 -15.43 -1.80
C GLY A 202 -4.03 -14.67 -2.92
N ILE A 203 -3.48 -14.74 -4.13
CA ILE A 203 -4.01 -13.98 -5.27
C ILE A 203 -5.37 -14.53 -5.75
N GLY A 204 -6.31 -13.65 -6.07
CA GLY A 204 -7.60 -13.99 -6.69
C GLY A 204 -8.50 -12.80 -6.95
N GLY A 205 -9.71 -13.04 -7.46
CA GLY A 205 -10.70 -11.97 -7.64
C GLY A 205 -11.50 -11.67 -6.38
N SER A 206 -12.31 -10.62 -6.44
CA SER A 206 -13.23 -10.20 -5.35
C SER A 206 -13.99 -11.37 -4.73
N ASP A 207 -14.53 -12.25 -5.57
CA ASP A 207 -15.41 -13.34 -5.13
C ASP A 207 -14.67 -14.39 -4.31
N LYS A 208 -13.37 -14.60 -4.58
CA LYS A 208 -12.51 -15.49 -3.77
C LYS A 208 -12.36 -14.93 -2.36
N ILE A 209 -12.06 -13.64 -2.24
CA ILE A 209 -11.83 -12.97 -0.95
C ILE A 209 -13.14 -12.89 -0.17
N ILE A 210 -14.21 -12.40 -0.80
CA ILE A 210 -15.55 -12.34 -0.21
C ILE A 210 -16.00 -13.73 0.23
N GLY A 211 -15.85 -14.74 -0.64
CA GLY A 211 -16.20 -16.13 -0.32
C GLY A 211 -15.39 -16.71 0.84
N LYS A 212 -14.12 -16.31 1.01
CA LYS A 212 -13.31 -16.70 2.18
C LYS A 212 -13.82 -16.02 3.45
N LEU A 213 -14.03 -14.70 3.44
CA LEU A 213 -14.54 -13.94 4.58
C LEU A 213 -15.93 -14.40 5.02
N ASN A 214 -16.83 -14.66 4.06
CA ASN A 214 -18.21 -15.08 4.34
C ASN A 214 -18.32 -16.42 5.08
N LYS A 215 -17.30 -17.28 5.03
CA LYS A 215 -17.22 -18.54 5.79
C LYS A 215 -16.99 -18.33 7.28
N HIS A 216 -16.57 -17.13 7.68
CA HIS A 216 -16.24 -16.78 9.07
C HIS A 216 -17.27 -15.81 9.68
N ARG A 217 -18.49 -15.76 9.14
CA ARG A 217 -19.60 -14.96 9.69
C ARG A 217 -20.28 -15.67 10.85
N ILE A 218 -21.07 -14.92 11.63
CA ILE A 218 -21.98 -15.50 12.61
C ILE A 218 -22.99 -16.46 11.93
N PRO A 219 -23.44 -17.54 12.61
CA PRO A 219 -24.46 -18.43 12.07
C PRO A 219 -25.73 -17.70 11.66
N GLY A 220 -26.27 -18.01 10.47
CA GLY A 220 -27.49 -17.39 9.95
C GLY A 220 -27.30 -16.02 9.29
N SER A 221 -26.09 -15.47 9.26
CA SER A 221 -25.79 -14.18 8.60
C SER A 221 -26.17 -14.16 7.12
N THR A 222 -26.94 -13.14 6.71
CA THR A 222 -27.28 -12.86 5.31
C THR A 222 -26.50 -11.67 4.74
N VAL A 223 -25.75 -10.93 5.57
CA VAL A 223 -24.95 -9.79 5.12
C VAL A 223 -23.59 -10.26 4.62
N SER A 224 -23.33 -10.10 3.32
CA SER A 224 -22.05 -10.48 2.70
C SER A 224 -20.93 -9.51 3.08
N ALA A 225 -19.70 -10.01 3.12
CA ALA A 225 -18.51 -9.19 2.99
C ALA A 225 -18.50 -8.44 1.65
N TYR A 226 -17.84 -7.27 1.62
CA TYR A 226 -17.79 -6.38 0.46
C TYR A 226 -16.50 -5.57 0.42
N LEU A 227 -16.13 -5.07 -0.76
CA LEU A 227 -15.02 -4.13 -0.93
C LEU A 227 -15.46 -2.75 -0.46
N MET A 228 -14.71 -2.16 0.47
CA MET A 228 -14.92 -0.79 0.90
C MET A 228 -14.66 0.20 -0.24
N ASN A 229 -15.40 1.30 -0.27
CA ASN A 229 -15.12 2.41 -1.17
C ASN A 229 -14.01 3.31 -0.60
N GLU A 230 -12.81 2.73 -0.47
CA GLU A 230 -11.61 3.43 -0.02
C GLU A 230 -10.36 2.83 -0.68
N VAL A 231 -9.34 3.67 -0.82
CA VAL A 231 -8.01 3.29 -1.30
C VAL A 231 -6.94 3.89 -0.39
N THR A 232 -5.88 3.14 -0.14
CA THR A 232 -4.69 3.60 0.58
C THR A 232 -3.47 3.40 -0.31
N TYR A 233 -2.61 4.42 -0.41
CA TYR A 233 -1.40 4.37 -1.22
C TYR A 233 -0.28 5.20 -0.57
N PRO A 234 1.00 4.89 -0.86
CA PRO A 234 2.10 5.70 -0.38
C PRO A 234 2.12 7.07 -1.05
N ASN A 235 2.57 8.11 -0.35
CA ASN A 235 2.71 9.45 -0.92
C ASN A 235 3.88 9.48 -1.93
N PHE A 236 3.56 9.24 -3.20
CA PHE A 236 4.54 9.11 -4.28
C PHE A 236 5.42 10.35 -4.45
N ILE A 237 4.86 11.56 -4.31
CA ILE A 237 5.61 12.81 -4.45
C ILE A 237 6.62 12.96 -3.31
N TYR A 238 6.17 12.74 -2.07
CA TYR A 238 7.04 12.77 -0.91
C TYR A 238 8.20 11.78 -1.06
N LEU A 239 7.89 10.52 -1.41
CA LEU A 239 8.91 9.48 -1.57
C LEU A 239 9.89 9.78 -2.70
N TYR A 240 9.43 10.35 -3.81
CA TYR A 240 10.30 10.79 -4.90
C TYR A 240 11.30 11.86 -4.43
N GLN A 241 10.84 12.86 -3.68
CA GLN A 241 11.69 13.93 -3.17
C GLN A 241 12.65 13.43 -2.09
N ALA A 242 12.15 12.68 -1.12
CA ALA A 242 12.94 12.11 -0.02
C ALA A 242 14.04 11.18 -0.52
N SER A 243 13.74 10.33 -1.52
CA SER A 243 14.73 9.40 -2.09
C SER A 243 15.83 10.10 -2.88
N SER A 244 15.54 11.27 -3.44
CA SER A 244 16.49 12.08 -4.23
C SER A 244 17.41 12.96 -3.37
N GLY A 245 17.23 12.97 -2.03
CA GLY A 245 18.01 13.80 -1.12
C GLY A 245 17.70 15.30 -1.20
N GLY A 246 16.57 15.67 -1.81
CA GLY A 246 16.09 17.05 -1.86
C GLY A 246 15.53 17.52 -0.53
N GLU A 247 15.42 18.85 -0.34
CA GLU A 247 14.65 19.41 0.77
C GLU A 247 13.21 18.89 0.69
N LEU A 248 12.75 18.25 1.78
CA LEU A 248 11.36 17.82 1.93
C LEU A 248 10.49 19.08 1.86
N PRO A 249 9.49 19.17 0.99
CA PRO A 249 8.63 20.34 0.96
C PRO A 249 7.94 20.49 2.31
N LEU A 250 7.94 21.72 2.84
CA LEU A 250 6.97 22.11 3.84
C LEU A 250 5.58 21.86 3.26
N GLU A 251 4.89 20.87 3.83
CA GLU A 251 3.46 20.57 3.72
C GLU A 251 2.79 21.04 2.43
N ARG A 252 3.03 20.32 1.33
CA ARG A 252 2.03 20.30 0.25
C ARG A 252 1.02 19.22 0.60
N ILE A 253 -0.27 19.60 0.70
CA ILE A 253 -1.39 18.65 0.62
C ILE A 253 -1.02 17.69 -0.52
N PRO A 254 -0.99 16.37 -0.29
CA PRO A 254 -0.56 15.44 -1.32
C PRO A 254 -1.29 15.80 -2.62
N ALA A 255 -0.63 15.66 -3.77
CA ALA A 255 -1.31 15.69 -5.07
C ALA A 255 -2.20 14.44 -5.23
N GLY A 256 -2.99 14.16 -4.20
CA GLY A 256 -4.18 13.37 -4.34
C GLY A 256 -5.12 14.07 -5.33
N PRO A 257 -6.06 13.30 -5.88
CA PRO A 257 -7.18 13.78 -6.68
C PRO A 257 -7.80 15.07 -6.13
N VAL A 258 -7.45 16.24 -6.65
CA VAL A 258 -8.30 17.43 -6.49
C VAL A 258 -9.25 17.39 -7.68
N MET A 259 -10.43 16.81 -7.47
CA MET A 259 -11.50 17.01 -8.44
C MET A 259 -11.89 18.48 -8.40
N ALA A 260 -11.90 19.14 -9.55
CA ALA A 260 -12.10 20.59 -9.68
C ALA A 260 -13.46 21.09 -9.13
N THR A 261 -14.37 20.20 -8.73
CA THR A 261 -15.77 20.52 -8.38
C THR A 261 -16.25 19.91 -7.06
N GLN A 262 -15.41 19.24 -6.27
CA GLN A 262 -15.82 18.62 -5.01
C GLN A 262 -14.99 19.13 -3.83
N GLN A 263 -15.67 19.63 -2.80
CA GLN A 263 -15.03 19.98 -1.54
C GLN A 263 -14.48 18.72 -0.88
N THR A 264 -13.27 18.79 -0.34
CA THR A 264 -12.64 17.68 0.39
C THR A 264 -12.28 18.11 1.80
N VAL A 265 -12.40 17.18 2.75
CA VAL A 265 -11.87 17.35 4.10
C VAL A 265 -10.60 16.53 4.20
N VAL A 266 -9.50 17.20 4.54
CA VAL A 266 -8.20 16.57 4.75
C VAL A 266 -7.92 16.54 6.24
N GLY A 267 -7.85 15.33 6.80
CA GLY A 267 -7.41 15.08 8.17
C GLY A 267 -6.02 14.46 8.17
N ARG A 268 -5.17 14.82 9.13
CA ARG A 268 -3.85 14.21 9.31
C ARG A 268 -3.66 13.78 10.76
N ILE A 269 -3.30 12.51 10.97
CA ILE A 269 -2.93 11.97 12.27
C ILE A 269 -1.57 11.30 12.11
N GLY A 270 -0.53 11.92 12.70
CA GLY A 270 0.86 11.53 12.48
C GLY A 270 1.24 11.62 11.00
N THR A 271 1.62 10.49 10.42
CA THR A 271 2.08 10.34 9.03
C THR A 271 1.02 9.82 8.08
N ARG A 272 -0.20 9.61 8.58
CA ARG A 272 -1.36 9.25 7.77
C ARG A 272 -2.17 10.48 7.42
N THR A 273 -2.44 10.62 6.13
CA THR A 273 -3.37 11.62 5.58
C THR A 273 -4.65 10.91 5.17
N SER A 274 -5.77 11.37 5.68
CA SER A 274 -7.11 10.92 5.32
C SER A 274 -7.80 12.01 4.50
N ILE A 275 -8.30 11.66 3.33
CA ILE A 275 -9.02 12.58 2.44
C ILE A 275 -10.45 12.05 2.30
N HIS A 276 -11.42 12.84 2.74
CA HIS A 276 -12.84 12.58 2.56
C HIS A 276 -13.41 13.50 1.48
N ARG A 277 -14.17 12.95 0.54
CA ARG A 277 -14.99 13.76 -0.36
C ARG A 277 -16.25 14.17 0.38
N LEU A 278 -16.67 15.42 0.21
CA LEU A 278 -17.97 15.86 0.70
C LEU A 278 -19.03 15.57 -0.38
N PRO A 279 -20.24 15.13 0.03
CA PRO A 279 -21.35 15.03 -0.89
C PRO A 279 -21.60 16.41 -1.53
N GLN A 280 -21.89 16.43 -2.83
CA GLN A 280 -22.35 17.66 -3.47
C GLN A 280 -23.67 18.07 -2.81
N SER A 281 -23.73 19.28 -2.27
CA SER A 281 -24.99 19.89 -1.83
C SER A 281 -25.90 19.98 -3.05
N VAL A 282 -27.01 19.23 -3.01
CA VAL A 282 -28.08 19.23 -4.02
C VAL A 282 -28.78 20.59 -4.06
#